data_AF-A0A6J6C1Z8-F1
#
_entry.id   AF-A0A6J6C1Z8-F1
#
_cell.length_a   1.000
_cell.length_b   1.000
_cell.length_c   1.000
_cell.angle_alpha   90.00
_cell.angle_beta   90.00
_cell.angle_gamma   90.00
#
_symmetry.space_group_name_H-M   'P 1'
#
loop_
_entity.id
_entity.type
_entity.pdbx_description
1 polymer ?
#
loop_
_entity_poly.entity_id
_entity_poly.type
_entity_poly.pdbx_seq_one_letter_code
_entity_poly.pdbx_strand_id
1 'polypeptide(L)'
;MAAAFHGGATIAWVEDGSGKAISIPVDMRIMAIAFIPSDSGEVATKKARALLPETIPHIDAAVNISRSTLMVEALARKPELLFAGTEDRIHQFYRQGQMPKSYELMTTLREAGVPAFISGSGPTVLALHYGNIADAQEIARAGGDSFTTQIVGVSAQGAHIYNG
;
A
#
# COMPACT_ATOMS: atom_id res chain seq x y z
N MET A 1 -0.09 -4.48 -11.99
CA MET A 1 0.45 -5.44 -12.99
C MET A 1 1.94 -5.24 -13.23
N ALA A 2 2.46 -4.01 -13.45
CA ALA A 2 3.90 -3.78 -13.64
C ALA A 2 4.78 -4.45 -12.55
N ALA A 3 4.52 -4.19 -11.26
CA ALA A 3 5.25 -4.82 -10.15
C ALA A 3 5.18 -6.36 -10.15
N ALA A 4 4.05 -6.95 -10.55
CA ALA A 4 3.92 -8.41 -10.63
C ALA A 4 4.80 -9.00 -11.74
N PHE A 5 5.03 -8.25 -12.82
CA PHE A 5 5.88 -8.69 -13.93
C PHE A 5 7.36 -8.47 -13.63
N HIS A 6 7.73 -7.33 -13.05
CA HIS A 6 9.14 -6.95 -12.84
C HIS A 6 9.72 -7.36 -11.48
N GLY A 7 8.89 -7.59 -10.47
CA GLY A 7 9.33 -7.70 -9.09
C GLY A 7 9.67 -6.34 -8.48
N GLY A 8 9.83 -6.33 -7.15
CA GLY A 8 10.15 -5.14 -6.36
C GLY A 8 9.04 -4.10 -6.38
N ALA A 9 9.45 -2.83 -6.39
CA ALA A 9 8.56 -1.69 -6.57
C ALA A 9 8.74 -1.11 -7.98
N THR A 10 7.66 -0.57 -8.54
CA THR A 10 7.67 0.00 -9.89
C THR A 10 6.96 1.33 -9.93
N ILE A 11 7.50 2.27 -10.71
CA ILE A 11 6.80 3.49 -11.12
C ILE A 11 6.23 3.22 -12.51
N ALA A 12 4.92 3.38 -12.67
CA ALA A 12 4.23 3.12 -13.93
C ALA A 12 3.42 4.34 -14.38
N TRP A 13 3.37 4.57 -15.70
CA TRP A 13 2.63 5.66 -16.32
C TRP A 13 2.10 5.24 -17.69
N VAL A 14 1.25 6.08 -18.30
CA VAL A 14 0.78 5.91 -19.67
C VAL A 14 1.33 7.05 -20.51
N GLU A 15 1.92 6.72 -21.66
CA GLU A 15 2.44 7.66 -22.64
C GLU A 15 2.02 7.17 -24.02
N ASP A 16 1.39 8.04 -24.82
CA ASP A 16 0.87 7.72 -26.16
C ASP A 16 -0.01 6.45 -26.22
N GLY A 17 -0.86 6.28 -25.20
CA GLY A 17 -1.75 5.11 -25.08
C GLY A 17 -1.04 3.81 -24.69
N SER A 18 0.28 3.84 -24.47
CA SER A 18 1.08 2.69 -24.06
C SER A 18 1.45 2.78 -22.58
N GLY A 19 1.29 1.67 -21.86
CA GLY A 19 1.76 1.56 -20.47
C GLY A 19 3.28 1.41 -20.42
N LYS A 20 3.94 2.25 -19.63
CA LYS A 20 5.38 2.19 -19.35
C LYS A 20 5.61 1.98 -17.87
N ALA A 21 6.73 1.36 -17.52
CA ALA A 21 7.13 1.18 -16.13
C ALA A 21 8.65 1.12 -16.00
N ILE A 22 9.14 1.54 -14.84
CA ILE A 22 10.52 1.32 -14.39
C ILE A 22 10.50 0.66 -13.01
N SER A 23 11.43 -0.26 -12.78
CA SER A 23 11.70 -0.79 -11.45
C SER A 23 12.51 0.21 -10.64
N ILE A 24 12.21 0.30 -9.35
CA ILE A 24 13.03 1.00 -8.38
C ILE A 24 13.58 -0.01 -7.37
N PRO A 25 14.80 0.19 -6.84
CA PRO A 25 15.30 -0.65 -5.76
C PRO A 25 14.37 -0.51 -4.55
N VAL A 26 14.34 -1.57 -3.73
CA VAL A 26 13.66 -1.56 -2.44
C VAL A 26 14.70 -1.88 -1.37
N ASP A 27 14.78 -1.05 -0.35
CA ASP A 27 15.63 -1.24 0.80
C ASP A 27 15.28 -2.58 1.46
N MET A 28 16.28 -3.46 1.60
CA MET A 28 16.09 -4.84 2.07
C MET A 28 15.56 -4.93 3.51
N ARG A 29 15.62 -3.82 4.27
CA ARG A 29 15.03 -3.76 5.62
C ARG A 29 13.50 -3.70 5.57
N ILE A 30 12.93 -3.28 4.44
CA ILE A 30 11.48 -3.07 4.32
C ILE A 30 10.76 -4.41 4.20
N MET A 31 9.84 -4.61 5.12
CA MET A 31 8.91 -5.73 5.17
C MET A 31 7.48 -5.18 5.26
N ALA A 32 6.51 -6.02 4.94
CA ALA A 32 5.11 -5.66 4.98
C ALA A 32 4.29 -6.66 5.79
N ILE A 33 3.22 -6.16 6.39
CA ILE A 33 2.19 -6.96 7.05
C ILE A 33 0.90 -6.74 6.29
N ALA A 34 0.35 -7.80 5.75
CA ALA A 34 -0.93 -7.80 5.06
C ALA A 34 -2.04 -8.22 6.03
N PHE A 35 -3.00 -7.33 6.24
CA PHE A 35 -4.23 -7.60 6.98
C PHE A 35 -5.35 -7.82 5.97
N ILE A 36 -5.73 -9.08 5.79
CA ILE A 36 -6.74 -9.53 4.83
C ILE A 36 -8.04 -9.76 5.62
N PRO A 37 -9.13 -9.01 5.40
CA PRO A 37 -10.32 -9.17 6.21
C PRO A 37 -10.91 -10.58 6.08
N SER A 38 -11.27 -11.18 7.22
CA SER A 38 -11.71 -12.59 7.31
C SER A 38 -13.10 -12.81 6.69
N ASP A 39 -13.91 -11.76 6.56
CA ASP A 39 -15.33 -11.81 6.19
C ASP A 39 -15.68 -11.04 4.90
N SER A 40 -14.69 -10.48 4.20
CA SER A 40 -14.95 -9.63 3.03
C SER A 40 -14.93 -10.39 1.70
N GLY A 41 -16.03 -10.30 0.93
CA GLY A 41 -16.01 -10.53 -0.50
C GLY A 41 -15.19 -9.44 -1.24
N GLU A 42 -14.73 -9.72 -2.45
CA GLU A 42 -13.94 -8.76 -3.24
C GLU A 42 -14.72 -7.44 -3.45
N VAL A 43 -14.12 -6.30 -3.05
CA VAL A 43 -14.62 -4.99 -3.48
C VAL A 43 -14.28 -4.84 -4.95
N ALA A 44 -15.28 -5.02 -5.82
CA ALA A 44 -15.09 -4.84 -7.26
C ALA A 44 -14.41 -3.49 -7.56
N THR A 45 -13.23 -3.53 -8.18
CA THR A 45 -12.38 -2.34 -8.43
C THR A 45 -13.14 -1.20 -9.13
N LYS A 46 -14.14 -1.53 -9.96
CA LYS A 46 -15.04 -0.56 -10.61
C LYS A 46 -15.87 0.24 -9.60
N LYS A 47 -16.40 -0.40 -8.55
CA LYS A 47 -17.15 0.26 -7.47
C LYS A 47 -16.23 1.16 -6.64
N ALA A 48 -15.02 0.71 -6.32
CA ALA A 48 -14.05 1.52 -5.57
C ALA A 48 -13.59 2.78 -6.34
N ARG A 49 -13.53 2.72 -7.68
CA ARG A 49 -13.22 3.89 -8.53
C ARG A 49 -14.40 4.87 -8.64
N ALA A 50 -15.63 4.38 -8.63
CA ALA A 50 -16.83 5.21 -8.73
C ALA A 50 -17.06 6.12 -7.50
N LEU A 51 -16.33 5.90 -6.41
CA LEU A 51 -16.41 6.72 -5.19
C LEU A 51 -15.47 7.93 -5.21
N LEU A 52 -14.53 7.98 -6.17
CA LEU A 52 -13.60 9.09 -6.26
C LEU A 52 -14.34 10.32 -6.81
N PRO A 53 -14.15 11.51 -6.22
CA PRO A 53 -14.75 12.72 -6.75
C PRO A 53 -14.13 13.08 -8.11
N GLU A 54 -14.88 13.81 -8.93
CA GLU A 54 -14.37 14.32 -10.22
C GLU A 54 -13.27 15.38 -10.03
N THR A 55 -13.29 16.10 -8.90
CA THR A 55 -12.33 17.14 -8.58
C THR A 55 -11.84 17.00 -7.14
N ILE A 56 -10.60 17.45 -6.90
CA ILE A 56 -9.99 17.52 -5.58
C ILE A 56 -9.44 18.92 -5.34
N PRO A 57 -9.33 19.37 -4.07
CA PRO A 57 -8.64 20.61 -3.75
C PRO A 57 -7.19 20.61 -4.25
N HIS A 58 -6.71 21.74 -4.75
CA HIS A 58 -5.31 21.89 -5.21
C HIS A 58 -4.30 21.55 -4.10
N ILE A 59 -4.64 21.88 -2.84
CA ILE A 59 -3.79 21.56 -1.69
C ILE A 59 -3.61 20.05 -1.50
N ASP A 60 -4.67 19.27 -1.69
CA ASP A 60 -4.60 17.81 -1.55
C ASP A 60 -3.81 17.19 -2.70
N ALA A 61 -3.97 17.72 -3.92
CA ALA A 61 -3.13 17.34 -5.05
C ALA A 61 -1.64 17.60 -4.77
N ALA A 62 -1.29 18.79 -4.28
CA ALA A 62 0.09 19.16 -3.96
C ALA A 62 0.69 18.28 -2.86
N VAL A 63 -0.08 18.00 -1.80
CA VAL A 63 0.34 17.09 -0.73
C VAL A 63 0.57 15.68 -1.28
N ASN A 64 -0.37 15.14 -2.05
CA ASN A 64 -0.27 13.77 -2.55
C ASN A 64 0.92 13.58 -3.52
N ILE A 65 1.24 14.60 -4.33
CA ILE A 65 2.45 14.61 -5.18
C ILE A 65 3.70 14.50 -4.29
N SER A 66 3.79 15.33 -3.25
CA SER A 66 4.91 15.28 -2.30
C SER A 66 5.02 13.92 -1.62
N ARG A 67 3.89 13.32 -1.17
CA ARG A 67 3.88 12.00 -0.54
C ARG A 67 4.32 10.89 -1.49
N SER A 68 3.88 10.93 -2.74
CA SER A 68 4.32 9.98 -3.77
C SER A 68 5.83 10.05 -4.00
N THR A 69 6.41 11.26 -4.10
CA THR A 69 7.86 11.43 -4.21
C THR A 69 8.60 10.92 -2.98
N LEU A 70 8.10 11.21 -1.78
CA LEU A 70 8.66 10.68 -0.54
C LEU A 70 8.58 9.15 -0.48
N MET A 71 7.50 8.55 -0.97
CA MET A 71 7.33 7.10 -0.97
C MET A 71 8.37 6.40 -1.84
N VAL A 72 8.67 6.95 -3.03
CA VAL A 72 9.74 6.44 -3.90
C VAL A 72 11.09 6.47 -3.18
N GLU A 73 11.41 7.59 -2.52
CA GLU A 73 12.63 7.74 -1.75
C GLU A 73 12.69 6.79 -0.53
N ALA A 74 11.55 6.65 0.14
CA ALA A 74 11.40 5.81 1.31
C ALA A 74 11.63 4.34 0.99
N LEU A 75 11.01 3.85 -0.09
CA LEU A 75 11.19 2.50 -0.58
C LEU A 75 12.64 2.25 -1.00
N ALA A 76 13.28 3.19 -1.70
CA ALA A 76 14.60 2.96 -2.27
C ALA A 76 15.74 2.98 -1.24
N ARG A 77 15.69 3.89 -0.26
CA ARG A 77 16.87 4.19 0.57
C ARG A 77 16.62 4.86 1.92
N LYS A 78 15.41 5.35 2.17
CA LYS A 78 15.07 6.15 3.38
C LYS A 78 13.81 5.62 4.08
N PRO A 79 13.80 4.37 4.57
CA PRO A 79 12.60 3.76 5.14
C PRO A 79 12.01 4.53 6.34
N GLU A 80 12.78 5.38 6.99
CA GLU A 80 12.29 6.34 7.99
C GLU A 80 11.21 7.30 7.46
N LEU A 81 11.12 7.50 6.14
CA LEU A 81 10.12 8.34 5.47
C LEU A 81 8.82 7.60 5.14
N LEU A 82 8.72 6.28 5.38
CA LEU A 82 7.55 5.48 4.99
C LEU A 82 6.25 6.01 5.59
N PHE A 83 6.27 6.50 6.84
CA PHE A 83 5.07 7.03 7.49
C PHE A 83 4.50 8.25 6.75
N ALA A 84 5.38 9.17 6.35
CA ALA A 84 5.01 10.32 5.55
C ALA A 84 4.62 9.89 4.12
N GLY A 85 5.38 8.98 3.49
CA GLY A 85 5.14 8.52 2.12
C GLY A 85 3.83 7.77 1.93
N THR A 86 3.27 7.18 3.00
CA THR A 86 2.00 6.44 2.96
C THR A 86 0.77 7.28 3.26
N GLU A 87 0.89 8.59 3.49
CA GLU A 87 -0.26 9.49 3.57
C GLU A 87 -0.88 9.68 2.18
N ASP A 88 -2.20 9.49 2.06
CA ASP A 88 -2.98 9.70 0.84
C ASP A 88 -4.23 10.52 1.16
N ARG A 89 -4.45 11.57 0.36
CA ARG A 89 -5.60 12.49 0.53
C ARG A 89 -6.63 12.40 -0.57
N ILE A 90 -6.37 11.58 -1.59
CA ILE A 90 -7.12 11.64 -2.84
C ILE A 90 -7.84 10.32 -3.18
N HIS A 91 -7.58 9.24 -2.43
CA HIS A 91 -8.21 7.94 -2.67
C HIS A 91 -8.77 7.26 -1.41
N GLN A 92 -7.99 7.14 -0.34
CA GLN A 92 -8.31 6.23 0.77
C GLN A 92 -9.56 6.66 1.54
N PHE A 93 -9.65 7.95 1.89
CA PHE A 93 -10.80 8.53 2.59
C PHE A 93 -12.10 8.33 1.82
N TYR A 94 -12.09 8.55 0.50
CA TYR A 94 -13.28 8.40 -0.33
C TYR A 94 -13.77 6.95 -0.45
N ARG A 95 -12.88 5.97 -0.24
CA ARG A 95 -13.22 4.54 -0.30
C ARG A 95 -13.71 3.95 1.03
N GLN A 96 -13.63 4.70 2.14
CA GLN A 96 -13.91 4.20 3.49
C GLN A 96 -15.27 3.48 3.60
N GLY A 97 -16.30 3.99 2.93
CA GLY A 97 -17.67 3.45 3.02
C GLY A 97 -17.83 2.03 2.47
N GLN A 98 -16.90 1.54 1.65
CA GLN A 98 -16.92 0.16 1.14
C GLN A 98 -16.10 -0.81 2.00
N MET A 99 -15.25 -0.29 2.87
CA MET A 99 -14.31 -1.08 3.67
C MET A 99 -14.13 -0.48 5.07
N PRO A 100 -15.21 -0.27 5.84
CA PRO A 100 -15.15 0.47 7.10
C PRO A 100 -14.16 -0.15 8.09
N LYS A 101 -14.16 -1.48 8.25
CA LYS A 101 -13.21 -2.20 9.11
C LYS A 101 -11.74 -1.99 8.68
N SER A 102 -11.47 -2.06 7.37
CA SER A 102 -10.12 -1.85 6.84
C SER A 102 -9.66 -0.40 7.01
N TYR A 103 -10.57 0.56 6.82
CA TYR A 103 -10.28 1.96 7.02
C TYR A 103 -10.02 2.28 8.50
N GLU A 104 -10.81 1.71 9.41
CA GLU A 104 -10.62 1.80 10.85
C GLU A 104 -9.27 1.20 11.30
N LEU A 105 -8.92 0.00 10.82
CA LEU A 105 -7.62 -0.60 11.12
C LEU A 105 -6.47 0.26 10.59
N MET A 106 -6.56 0.72 9.33
CA MET A 106 -5.54 1.58 8.73
C MET A 106 -5.36 2.87 9.53
N THR A 107 -6.45 3.54 9.92
CA THR A 107 -6.38 4.78 10.71
C THR A 107 -5.78 4.53 12.10
N THR A 108 -6.23 3.48 12.79
CA THR A 108 -5.68 3.07 14.10
C THR A 108 -4.18 2.82 14.05
N LEU A 109 -3.72 2.08 13.03
CA LEU A 109 -2.28 1.83 12.81
C LEU A 109 -1.52 3.14 12.57
N ARG A 110 -2.07 4.04 11.75
CA ARG A 110 -1.44 5.33 11.47
C ARG A 110 -1.39 6.24 12.70
N GLU A 111 -2.43 6.25 13.53
CA GLU A 111 -2.44 6.98 14.81
C GLU A 111 -1.36 6.48 15.77
N ALA A 112 -1.04 5.19 15.72
CA ALA A 112 0.09 4.59 16.43
C ALA A 112 1.47 4.82 15.77
N GLY A 113 1.55 5.60 14.68
CA GLY A 113 2.80 5.88 13.98
C GLY A 113 3.24 4.81 12.98
N VAL A 114 2.38 3.84 12.66
CA VAL A 114 2.69 2.76 11.71
C VAL A 114 2.40 3.21 10.26
N PRO A 115 3.34 3.03 9.31
CA PRO A 115 3.12 3.29 7.87
C PRO A 115 2.09 2.34 7.24
N ALA A 116 0.80 2.58 7.49
CA ALA A 116 -0.30 1.78 6.97
C ALA A 116 -1.07 2.48 5.84
N PHE A 117 -1.54 1.69 4.88
CA PHE A 117 -2.31 2.13 3.71
C PHE A 117 -3.20 1.01 3.16
N ILE A 118 -4.22 1.36 2.37
CA ILE A 118 -5.08 0.38 1.69
C ILE A 118 -4.35 -0.19 0.47
N SER A 119 -4.22 -1.51 0.40
CA SER A 119 -3.62 -2.19 -0.74
C SER A 119 -4.51 -2.11 -1.97
N GLY A 120 -4.08 -1.34 -2.99
CA GLY A 120 -4.81 -1.20 -4.25
C GLY A 120 -6.21 -0.59 -4.06
N SER A 121 -7.25 -1.32 -4.44
CA SER A 121 -8.65 -0.93 -4.20
C SER A 121 -9.22 -1.42 -2.86
N GLY A 122 -8.41 -2.07 -2.04
CA GLY A 122 -8.86 -2.75 -0.83
C GLY A 122 -9.58 -4.08 -1.11
N PRO A 123 -10.04 -4.78 -0.07
CA PRO A 123 -10.11 -4.32 1.33
C PRO A 123 -8.87 -4.63 2.18
N THR A 124 -7.83 -5.25 1.61
CA THR A 124 -6.58 -5.54 2.35
C THR A 124 -5.89 -4.25 2.81
N VAL A 125 -5.44 -4.21 4.06
CA VAL A 125 -4.55 -3.15 4.59
C VAL A 125 -3.12 -3.68 4.54
N LEU A 126 -2.18 -2.85 4.10
CA LEU A 126 -0.74 -3.11 4.23
C LEU A 126 -0.15 -2.15 5.27
N ALA A 127 0.67 -2.68 6.17
CA ALA A 127 1.54 -1.91 7.04
C ALA A 127 3.00 -2.21 6.68
N LEU A 128 3.78 -1.17 6.40
CA LEU A 128 5.22 -1.32 6.13
C LEU A 128 6.01 -1.08 7.41
N HIS A 129 7.07 -1.84 7.61
CA HIS A 129 8.03 -1.63 8.68
C HIS A 129 9.44 -1.91 8.21
N TYR A 130 10.42 -1.39 8.93
CA TYR A 130 11.85 -1.65 8.71
C TYR A 130 12.57 -2.05 10.01
N GLY A 131 11.80 -2.37 11.05
CA GLY A 131 12.25 -2.90 12.33
C GLY A 131 12.46 -4.41 12.32
N ASN A 132 12.61 -4.98 13.50
CA ASN A 132 12.86 -6.41 13.69
C ASN A 132 11.55 -7.23 13.71
N ILE A 133 11.67 -8.56 13.88
CA ILE A 133 10.52 -9.46 13.89
C ILE A 133 9.54 -9.23 15.05
N ALA A 134 10.02 -8.75 16.21
CA ALA A 134 9.16 -8.43 17.34
C ALA A 134 8.30 -7.20 17.04
N ASP A 135 8.86 -6.18 16.38
CA ASP A 135 8.09 -5.03 15.88
C ASP A 135 7.00 -5.50 14.91
N ALA A 136 7.35 -6.43 14.01
CA ALA A 136 6.40 -7.00 13.05
C ALA A 136 5.26 -7.77 13.74
N GLN A 137 5.60 -8.58 14.75
CA GLN A 137 4.63 -9.35 15.53
C GLN A 137 3.69 -8.46 16.34
N GLU A 138 4.20 -7.36 16.89
CA GLU A 138 3.37 -6.41 17.62
C GLU A 138 2.37 -5.71 16.70
N ILE A 139 2.83 -5.20 15.55
CA ILE A 139 1.93 -4.62 14.54
C ILE A 139 0.90 -5.65 14.06
N ALA A 140 1.31 -6.90 13.83
CA ALA A 140 0.43 -7.96 13.36
C ALA A 140 -0.73 -8.27 14.31
N ARG A 141 -0.60 -8.01 15.61
CA ARG A 141 -1.69 -8.22 16.59
C ARG A 141 -2.87 -7.27 16.37
N ALA A 142 -2.67 -6.13 15.71
CA ALA A 142 -3.72 -5.14 15.47
C ALA A 142 -4.90 -5.70 14.63
N GLY A 143 -4.67 -6.75 13.83
CA GLY A 143 -5.72 -7.38 13.03
C GLY A 143 -6.78 -8.12 13.85
N GLY A 144 -6.43 -8.61 15.05
CA GLY A 144 -7.31 -9.45 15.86
C GLY A 144 -7.96 -10.59 15.06
N ASP A 145 -9.20 -10.95 15.40
CA ASP A 145 -9.95 -12.00 14.70
C ASP A 145 -10.59 -11.52 13.38
N SER A 146 -10.63 -10.20 13.16
CA SER A 146 -11.26 -9.60 11.97
C SER A 146 -10.41 -9.71 10.72
N PHE A 147 -9.10 -9.98 10.86
CA PHE A 147 -8.17 -10.05 9.75
C PHE A 147 -7.26 -11.28 9.84
N THR A 148 -7.18 -12.03 8.74
CA THR A 148 -6.07 -12.94 8.50
C THR A 148 -4.82 -12.12 8.23
N THR A 149 -3.78 -12.32 9.06
CA THR A 149 -2.55 -11.52 9.01
C THR A 149 -1.39 -12.32 8.43
N GLN A 150 -0.65 -11.72 7.50
CA GLN A 150 0.54 -12.32 6.88
C GLN A 150 1.72 -11.35 6.91
N ILE A 151 2.85 -11.77 7.49
CA ILE A 151 4.12 -11.05 7.37
C ILE A 151 4.78 -11.48 6.07
N VAL A 152 5.01 -10.53 5.17
CA VAL A 152 5.52 -10.78 3.82
C VAL A 152 6.72 -9.89 3.53
N GLY A 153 7.71 -10.45 2.85
CA GLY A 153 8.80 -9.65 2.27
C GLY A 153 8.38 -9.03 0.94
N VAL A 154 9.12 -8.01 0.49
CA VAL A 154 8.97 -7.50 -0.86
C VAL A 154 9.64 -8.48 -1.83
N SER A 155 8.87 -9.11 -2.71
CA SER A 155 9.43 -10.04 -3.70
C SER A 155 10.33 -9.28 -4.67
N ALA A 156 11.63 -9.58 -4.68
CA ALA A 156 12.56 -9.03 -5.66
C ALA A 156 12.36 -9.61 -7.07
N GLN A 157 11.64 -10.75 -7.18
CA GLN A 157 11.39 -11.43 -8.44
C GLN A 157 9.93 -11.22 -8.88
N GLY A 158 9.76 -10.84 -10.14
CA GLY A 158 8.46 -10.81 -10.79
C GLY A 158 8.05 -12.19 -11.33
N ALA A 159 7.13 -12.20 -12.28
CA ALA A 159 6.70 -13.39 -12.98
C ALA A 159 7.91 -14.12 -13.60
N HIS A 160 8.04 -15.41 -13.29
CA HIS A 160 9.08 -16.27 -13.83
C HIS A 160 8.50 -17.64 -14.16
N ILE A 161 9.11 -18.32 -15.12
CA ILE A 161 8.72 -19.68 -15.50
C ILE A 161 9.41 -20.66 -14.56
N TYR A 162 8.64 -21.47 -13.86
CA TYR A 162 9.16 -22.56 -13.05
C TYR A 162 9.29 -23.81 -13.94
N ASN A 163 10.52 -24.15 -14.32
CA ASN A 163 10.82 -25.44 -14.94
C ASN A 163 11.21 -26.41 -13.83
N GLY A 164 10.32 -27.36 -13.53
CA GLY A 164 10.54 -28.41 -12.53
C GLY A 164 11.53 -29.48 -12.97
#